data_AF-A0A537A5N5-F1
#
_entry.id   AF-A0A537A5N5-F1
#
_cell.length_a   1.000
_cell.length_b   1.000
_cell.length_c   1.000
_cell.angle_alpha   90.00
_cell.angle_beta   90.00
_cell.angle_gamma   90.00
#
_symmetry.space_group_name_H-M   'P 1'
#
loop_
_entity.id
_entity.type
_entity.pdbx_description
1 polymer ?
#
loop_
_entity_poly.entity_id
_entity_poly.type
_entity_poly.pdbx_seq_one_letter_code
_entity_poly.pdbx_strand_id
1 'polypeptide(L)'
;MDYLDQAAPRIASDRPRDRMHALAAIVLDLAATAERHLVELLEQQGADTASRVQFAIAAAQDDPEVPAPWKDTLRPWLALPTLSTNPAIVRDRLASPATVHAMAKHYGNALTLWPQLWDHAREWASARR
;
A
#
# COMPACT_ATOMS: atom_id res chain seq x y z
N MET A 1 17.39 -6.38 10.70
CA MET A 1 16.30 -7.03 11.44
C MET A 1 15.08 -6.18 11.21
N ASP A 2 14.15 -6.68 10.40
CA ASP A 2 13.19 -5.87 9.65
C ASP A 2 12.22 -5.14 10.59
N TYR A 3 12.02 -3.84 10.38
CA TYR A 3 11.10 -3.04 11.20
C TYR A 3 9.67 -3.62 11.12
N LEU A 4 9.32 -4.21 9.98
CA LEU A 4 8.06 -4.93 9.78
C LEU A 4 7.96 -6.22 10.59
N ASP A 5 9.07 -6.95 10.80
CA ASP A 5 9.07 -8.15 11.65
C ASP A 5 8.80 -7.80 13.12
N GLN A 6 9.24 -6.62 13.56
CA GLN A 6 8.98 -6.12 14.91
C GLN A 6 7.55 -5.58 15.08
N ALA A 7 6.96 -5.06 14.00
CA ALA A 7 5.58 -4.57 13.99
C ALA A 7 4.55 -5.69 13.76
N ALA A 8 4.93 -6.80 13.13
CA ALA A 8 4.04 -7.90 12.75
C ALA A 8 3.18 -8.47 13.91
N PRO A 9 3.70 -8.70 15.13
CA PRO A 9 2.88 -9.17 16.25
C PRO A 9 1.81 -8.16 16.68
N ARG A 10 2.07 -6.85 16.51
CA ARG A 10 1.14 -5.78 16.88
C ARG A 10 0.07 -5.58 15.81
N ILE A 11 0.42 -5.75 14.53
CA ILE A 11 -0.54 -5.79 13.41
C ILE A 11 -1.47 -7.00 13.55
N ALA A 12 -0.94 -8.14 14.00
CA ALA A 12 -1.71 -9.37 14.23
C ALA A 12 -2.48 -9.39 15.57
N SER A 13 -2.48 -8.29 16.35
CA SER A 13 -3.20 -8.24 17.62
C SER A 13 -4.70 -8.47 17.43
N ASP A 14 -5.33 -9.23 18.32
CA ASP A 14 -6.79 -9.43 18.32
C ASP A 14 -7.56 -8.15 18.69
N ARG A 15 -6.88 -7.18 19.33
CA ARG A 15 -7.49 -5.91 19.74
C ARG A 15 -7.45 -4.91 18.57
N PRO A 16 -8.62 -4.45 18.06
CA PRO A 16 -8.66 -3.52 16.93
C PRO A 16 -7.88 -2.23 17.18
N ARG A 17 -7.93 -1.69 18.41
CA ARG A 17 -7.20 -0.47 18.79
C ARG A 17 -5.69 -0.66 18.70
N ASP A 18 -5.16 -1.79 19.15
CA ASP A 18 -3.73 -2.08 19.09
C ASP A 18 -3.26 -2.22 17.64
N ARG A 19 -4.07 -2.87 16.78
CA ARG A 19 -3.79 -2.93 15.33
C ARG A 19 -3.76 -1.54 14.70
N MET A 20 -4.73 -0.69 15.04
CA MET A 20 -4.79 0.68 14.51
C MET A 20 -3.60 1.52 14.94
N HIS A 21 -3.16 1.42 16.20
CA HIS A 21 -1.96 2.11 16.67
C HIS A 21 -0.68 1.58 16.02
N ALA A 22 -0.59 0.25 15.80
CA ALA A 22 0.53 -0.33 15.07
C ALA A 22 0.60 0.20 13.62
N LEU A 23 -0.54 0.24 12.93
CA LEU A 23 -0.62 0.81 11.59
C LEU A 23 -0.29 2.31 11.59
N ALA A 24 -0.78 3.07 12.58
CA ALA A 24 -0.46 4.48 12.73
C ALA A 24 1.06 4.70 12.85
N ALA A 25 1.74 3.91 13.68
CA ALA A 25 3.18 4.00 13.87
C ALA A 25 3.95 3.72 12.57
N ILE A 26 3.59 2.67 11.84
CA ILE A 26 4.22 2.33 10.55
C ILE A 26 4.08 3.47 9.55
N VAL A 27 2.87 4.06 9.46
CA VAL A 27 2.60 5.14 8.51
C VAL A 27 3.32 6.43 8.94
N LEU A 28 3.44 6.72 10.23
CA LEU A 28 4.21 7.87 10.72
C LEU A 28 5.72 7.70 10.51
N ASP A 29 6.24 6.49 10.66
CA ASP A 29 7.65 6.20 10.40
C ASP A 29 7.97 6.33 8.90
N LEU A 30 7.03 5.92 8.02
CA LEU A 30 7.11 6.22 6.59
C LEU A 30 7.13 7.73 6.31
N ALA A 31 6.33 8.52 7.05
CA ALA A 31 6.31 9.97 6.93
C ALA A 31 7.60 10.65 7.41
N ALA A 32 8.35 9.99 8.30
CA ALA A 32 9.61 10.47 8.87
C ALA A 32 10.85 9.94 8.13
N THR A 33 10.65 9.11 7.11
CA THR A 33 11.74 8.49 6.34
C THR A 33 12.52 9.54 5.54
N ALA A 34 13.83 9.32 5.36
CA ALA A 34 14.65 10.20 4.52
C ALA A 34 14.19 10.11 3.05
N GLU A 35 14.10 11.24 2.36
CA GLU A 35 13.56 11.32 1.00
C GLU A 35 14.24 10.35 0.02
N ARG A 36 15.57 10.24 0.06
CA ARG A 36 16.32 9.28 -0.77
C ARG A 36 15.85 7.83 -0.56
N HIS A 37 15.61 7.47 0.70
CA HIS A 37 15.19 6.12 1.06
C HIS A 37 13.72 5.89 0.65
N LEU A 38 12.88 6.94 0.76
CA LEU A 38 11.52 6.86 0.24
C LEU A 38 11.49 6.65 -1.27
N VAL A 39 12.32 7.35 -2.03
CA VAL A 39 12.43 7.16 -3.48
C VAL A 39 12.85 5.74 -3.82
N GLU A 40 13.88 5.22 -3.16
CA GLU A 40 14.32 3.82 -3.32
C GLU A 40 13.18 2.83 -3.05
N LEU A 41 12.44 3.01 -1.95
CA LEU A 41 11.29 2.17 -1.60
C LEU A 41 10.18 2.24 -2.64
N LEU A 42 9.86 3.44 -3.14
CA LEU A 42 8.82 3.65 -4.16
C LEU A 42 9.22 3.03 -5.51
N GLU A 43 10.48 3.16 -5.91
CA GLU A 43 11.02 2.53 -7.13
C GLU A 43 10.96 1.01 -7.02
N GLN A 44 11.42 0.44 -5.91
CA GLN A 44 11.37 -1.01 -5.67
C GLN A 44 9.93 -1.52 -5.67
N GLN A 45 9.03 -0.87 -4.93
CA GLN A 45 7.62 -1.26 -4.87
C GLN A 45 6.93 -1.15 -6.23
N GLY A 46 7.24 -0.11 -7.01
CA GLY A 46 6.72 0.08 -8.35
C GLY A 46 7.18 -1.02 -9.32
N ALA A 47 8.46 -1.38 -9.27
CA ALA A 47 9.03 -2.46 -10.09
C ALA A 47 8.48 -3.84 -9.68
N ASP A 48 8.40 -4.12 -8.37
CA ASP A 48 7.88 -5.38 -7.83
C ASP A 48 6.41 -5.58 -8.20
N THR A 49 5.59 -4.53 -8.06
CA THR A 49 4.16 -4.59 -8.41
C THR A 49 3.97 -4.84 -9.90
N ALA A 50 4.70 -4.11 -10.75
CA ALA A 50 4.65 -4.31 -12.19
C ALA A 50 5.07 -5.72 -12.59
N SER A 51 6.17 -6.22 -12.01
CA SER A 51 6.68 -7.57 -12.27
C SER A 51 5.65 -8.64 -11.88
N ARG A 52 5.05 -8.55 -10.68
CA ARG A 52 4.03 -9.50 -10.22
C ARG A 52 2.82 -9.54 -11.16
N VAL A 53 2.37 -8.39 -11.62
CA VAL A 53 1.24 -8.31 -12.55
C VAL A 53 1.62 -8.87 -13.92
N GLN A 54 2.82 -8.55 -14.44
CA GLN A 54 3.31 -9.15 -15.69
C GLN A 54 3.38 -10.68 -15.60
N PHE A 55 3.92 -11.22 -14.50
CA PHE A 55 3.95 -12.67 -14.26
C PHE A 55 2.55 -13.28 -14.20
N ALA A 56 1.61 -12.65 -13.50
CA ALA A 56 0.24 -13.14 -13.41
C ALA A 56 -0.47 -13.15 -14.78
N ILE A 57 -0.26 -12.09 -15.58
CA ILE A 57 -0.80 -12.02 -16.94
C ILE A 57 -0.15 -13.10 -17.82
N ALA A 58 1.16 -13.27 -17.77
CA ALA A 58 1.87 -14.29 -18.53
C ALA A 58 1.37 -15.71 -18.16
N ALA A 59 1.25 -16.01 -16.86
CA ALA A 59 0.69 -17.27 -16.40
C ALA A 59 -0.73 -17.51 -16.93
N ALA A 60 -1.59 -16.48 -16.95
CA ALA A 60 -2.94 -16.58 -17.51
C ALA A 60 -2.96 -16.76 -19.05
N GLN A 61 -1.93 -16.30 -19.76
CA GLN A 61 -1.81 -16.55 -21.21
C GLN A 61 -1.46 -18.01 -21.49
N ASP A 62 -0.62 -18.61 -20.65
CA ASP A 62 -0.15 -19.99 -20.81
C ASP A 62 -1.16 -21.03 -20.25
N ASP A 63 -2.07 -20.61 -19.37
CA ASP A 63 -3.08 -21.49 -18.77
C ASP A 63 -4.14 -21.96 -19.79
N PRO A 64 -4.27 -23.27 -20.06
CA PRO A 64 -5.26 -23.79 -21.01
C PRO A 64 -6.72 -23.58 -20.57
N GLU A 65 -6.99 -23.38 -19.28
CA GLU A 65 -8.33 -23.18 -18.74
C GLU A 65 -8.85 -21.75 -18.95
N VAL A 66 -7.96 -20.80 -19.29
CA VAL A 66 -8.35 -19.40 -19.54
C VAL A 66 -8.97 -19.27 -20.93
N PRO A 67 -10.21 -18.73 -21.05
CA PRO A 67 -10.86 -18.55 -22.35
C PRO A 67 -10.05 -17.67 -23.32
N ALA A 68 -9.97 -18.06 -24.59
CA ALA A 68 -9.23 -17.32 -25.62
C ALA A 68 -9.60 -15.81 -25.71
N PRO A 69 -10.88 -15.39 -25.62
CA PRO A 69 -11.22 -13.96 -25.64
C PRO A 69 -10.59 -13.16 -24.49
N TRP A 70 -10.40 -13.79 -23.33
CA TRP A 70 -9.75 -13.15 -22.18
C TRP A 70 -8.24 -13.03 -22.40
N LYS A 71 -7.62 -14.04 -23.01
CA LYS A 71 -6.20 -13.97 -23.40
C LYS A 71 -5.95 -12.83 -24.38
N ASP A 72 -6.83 -12.69 -25.38
CA ASP A 72 -6.73 -11.60 -26.35
C ASP A 72 -6.93 -10.21 -25.71
N THR A 73 -7.77 -10.12 -24.68
CA THR A 73 -7.97 -8.89 -23.90
C THR A 73 -6.76 -8.54 -23.03
N LEU A 74 -6.10 -9.53 -22.44
CA LEU A 74 -4.97 -9.36 -21.53
C LEU A 74 -3.64 -9.10 -22.25
N ARG A 75 -3.46 -9.61 -23.49
CA ARG A 75 -2.19 -9.50 -24.23
C ARG A 75 -1.72 -8.05 -24.43
N PRO A 76 -2.58 -7.07 -24.79
CA PRO A 76 -2.16 -5.67 -24.92
C PRO A 76 -1.70 -5.04 -23.60
N TRP A 77 -2.13 -5.59 -22.45
CA TRP A 77 -1.81 -5.00 -21.15
C TRP A 77 -0.32 -5.12 -20.85
N LEU A 78 0.33 -6.19 -21.31
CA LEU A 78 1.78 -6.40 -21.14
C LEU A 78 2.62 -5.28 -21.80
N ALA A 79 2.07 -4.56 -22.78
CA ALA A 79 2.73 -3.43 -23.43
C ALA A 79 2.45 -2.07 -22.77
N LEU A 80 1.59 -2.01 -21.74
CA LEU A 80 1.25 -0.76 -21.09
C LEU A 80 2.45 -0.21 -20.29
N PRO A 81 2.71 1.11 -20.35
CA PRO A 81 3.75 1.75 -19.53
C PRO A 81 3.55 1.53 -18.02
N THR A 82 2.30 1.36 -17.59
CA THR A 82 1.92 1.06 -16.19
C THR A 82 2.33 -0.34 -15.74
N LEU A 83 2.79 -1.21 -16.63
CA LEU A 83 3.35 -2.51 -16.28
C LEU A 83 4.84 -2.60 -16.63
N SER A 84 5.45 -1.51 -17.08
CA SER A 84 6.88 -1.48 -17.37
C SER A 84 7.73 -1.62 -16.10
N THR A 85 8.80 -2.40 -16.22
CA THR A 85 9.85 -2.57 -15.20
C THR A 85 11.09 -1.71 -15.50
N ASN A 86 11.06 -0.91 -16.57
CA ASN A 86 12.15 0.01 -16.90
C ASN A 86 12.27 1.10 -15.80
N PRO A 87 13.43 1.27 -15.16
CA PRO A 87 13.61 2.22 -14.06
C PRO A 87 13.19 3.66 -14.38
N ALA A 88 13.43 4.14 -15.60
CA ALA A 88 13.04 5.50 -15.99
C ALA A 88 11.52 5.66 -16.05
N ILE A 89 10.82 4.68 -16.64
CA ILE A 89 9.36 4.68 -16.72
C ILE A 89 8.74 4.48 -15.33
N VAL A 90 9.37 3.64 -14.50
CA VAL A 90 8.94 3.44 -13.11
C VAL A 90 9.01 4.75 -12.34
N ARG A 91 10.12 5.49 -12.46
CA ARG A 91 10.32 6.78 -11.78
C ARG A 91 9.30 7.83 -12.22
N ASP A 92 9.02 7.94 -13.51
CA ASP A 92 8.11 8.95 -14.07
C ASP A 92 6.65 8.85 -13.56
N ARG A 93 6.23 7.67 -13.09
CA ARG A 93 4.88 7.45 -12.55
C ARG A 93 4.81 7.44 -11.03
N LEU A 94 5.93 7.59 -10.32
CA LEU A 94 5.90 7.63 -8.86
C LEU A 94 5.23 8.90 -8.39
N ALA A 95 4.46 8.80 -7.30
CA ALA A 95 3.99 9.99 -6.60
C ALA A 95 5.20 10.79 -6.08
N SER A 96 5.08 12.12 -6.07
CA SER A 96 6.16 12.95 -5.54
C SER A 96 6.46 12.59 -4.07
N PRO A 97 7.73 12.53 -3.65
CA PRO A 97 8.08 12.20 -2.27
C PRO A 97 7.39 13.11 -1.24
N ALA A 98 7.26 14.40 -1.57
CA ALA A 98 6.55 15.37 -0.74
C ALA A 98 5.06 15.00 -0.54
N THR A 99 4.38 14.56 -1.61
CA THR A 99 2.99 14.08 -1.53
C THR A 99 2.89 12.85 -0.63
N VAL A 100 3.81 11.88 -0.79
CA VAL A 100 3.80 10.64 -0.01
C VAL A 100 4.03 10.93 1.47
N HIS A 101 5.01 11.77 1.82
CA HIS A 101 5.21 12.21 3.21
C HIS A 101 3.98 12.90 3.79
N ALA A 102 3.36 13.82 3.05
CA ALA A 102 2.17 14.53 3.52
C ALA A 102 1.00 13.57 3.76
N MET A 103 0.74 12.65 2.83
CA MET A 103 -0.31 11.64 2.97
C MET A 103 -0.03 10.73 4.16
N ALA A 104 1.18 10.20 4.27
CA ALA A 104 1.58 9.34 5.38
C ALA A 104 1.38 10.05 6.72
N LYS A 105 1.85 11.30 6.86
CA LYS A 105 1.63 12.08 8.08
C LYS A 105 0.15 12.25 8.44
N HIS A 106 -0.70 12.60 7.47
CA HIS A 106 -2.13 12.78 7.70
C HIS A 106 -2.83 11.48 8.09
N TYR A 107 -2.57 10.39 7.37
CA TYR A 107 -3.17 9.09 7.67
C TYR A 107 -2.68 8.52 9.01
N GLY A 108 -1.39 8.63 9.31
CA GLY A 108 -0.84 8.20 10.60
C GLY A 108 -1.47 8.93 11.79
N ASN A 109 -1.64 10.25 11.67
CA ASN A 109 -2.34 11.05 12.67
C ASN A 109 -3.83 10.66 12.79
N ALA A 110 -4.51 10.46 11.66
CA ALA A 110 -5.92 10.06 11.66
C ALA A 110 -6.11 8.69 12.34
N LEU A 111 -5.26 7.71 12.04
CA LEU A 111 -5.30 6.38 12.66
C LEU A 111 -5.03 6.43 14.17
N THR A 112 -4.21 7.37 14.63
CA THR A 112 -3.95 7.58 16.05
C THR A 112 -5.18 8.11 16.79
N LEU A 113 -5.93 9.02 16.16
CA LEU A 113 -7.07 9.72 16.76
C LEU A 113 -8.39 8.96 16.60
N TRP A 114 -8.52 8.13 15.57
CA TRP A 114 -9.75 7.42 15.23
C TRP A 114 -10.37 6.64 16.40
N PRO A 115 -9.62 5.88 17.22
CA PRO A 115 -10.22 5.14 18.32
C PRO A 115 -10.86 6.04 19.38
N GLN A 116 -10.37 7.27 19.55
CA GLN A 116 -10.92 8.25 20.50
C GLN A 116 -12.20 8.87 19.94
N LEU A 117 -12.19 9.21 18.64
CA LEU A 117 -13.38 9.72 17.94
C LEU A 117 -14.52 8.70 17.94
N TRP A 118 -14.19 7.42 17.74
CA TRP A 118 -15.16 6.34 17.78
C TRP A 118 -15.83 6.19 19.15
N ASP A 119 -15.04 6.18 20.22
CA ASP A 119 -15.57 6.10 21.59
C ASP A 119 -16.46 7.29 21.90
N HIS A 120 -16.02 8.51 21.56
CA HIS A 120 -16.82 9.72 21.74
C HIS A 120 -18.16 9.65 20.98
N ALA A 121 -18.14 9.19 19.73
CA ALA A 121 -19.36 9.04 18.92
C ALA A 121 -20.32 8.00 19.53
N ARG A 122 -19.79 6.91 20.08
CA ARG A 122 -20.59 5.88 20.77
C ARG A 122 -21.23 6.40 22.05
N GLU A 123 -20.46 7.09 22.89
CA GLU A 123 -20.96 7.68 24.13
C GLU A 123 -22.07 8.69 23.85
N TRP A 124 -21.84 9.58 22.88
CA TRP A 124 -22.84 10.56 22.44
C TRP A 124 -24.12 9.90 21.91
N ALA A 125 -24.00 8.82 21.14
CA ALA A 125 -25.17 8.09 20.63
C ALA A 125 -25.95 7.38 21.74
N SER A 126 -25.27 6.93 22.79
CA SER A 126 -25.91 6.28 23.95
C SER A 126 -26.62 7.28 24.86
N ALA A 127 -26.10 8.50 25.02
CA ALA A 127 -26.68 9.55 25.85
C ALA A 127 -27.95 10.19 25.26
N ARG A 128 -28.27 9.89 23.99
CA ARG A 128 -29.45 10.41 23.26
C ARG A 128 -30.59 9.39 23.14
N ARG A 129 -30.45 8.21 23.73
CA ARG A 129 -31.51 7.20 23.84
C ARG A 129 -32.12 7.24 25.22
#